data_AF-A0A962RQK6-F1
#
_entry.id   AF-A0A962RQK6-F1
#
_cell.length_a   1.000
_cell.length_b   1.000
_cell.length_c   1.000
_cell.angle_alpha   90.00
_cell.angle_beta   90.00
_cell.angle_gamma   90.00
#
_symmetry.space_group_name_H-M   'P 1'
#
loop_
_entity.id
_entity.type
_entity.pdbx_description
1 polymer ?
#
loop_
_entity_poly.entity_id
_entity_poly.type
_entity_poly.pdbx_seq_one_letter_code
_entity_poly.pdbx_strand_id
1 'polypeptide(L)'
;MFAIRTLHTRRWHLHRYRAPAWLVLVGLLWAMAASRANAEENRLLADAQDKALIASALEQERPRTPPDIAITGVSVPHHLLAPDLIARGLWAASGGHYERVLLLAPDHFRSLTTPFGVATTDLDTVFGPLRADQTLAHQLLKQPELFTDVADAAR
;
A
#
# COMPACT_ATOMS: atom_id res chain seq x y z
N MET A 1 79.91 -27.02 30.91
CA MET A 1 79.48 -28.29 30.31
C MET A 1 77.99 -28.16 29.96
N PHE A 2 77.65 -28.02 28.67
CA PHE A 2 76.32 -27.93 28.00
C PHE A 2 75.28 -26.91 28.53
N ALA A 3 74.45 -26.20 27.76
CA ALA A 3 73.91 -26.43 26.42
C ALA A 3 73.51 -25.13 25.68
N ILE A 4 73.46 -25.22 24.35
CA ILE A 4 72.98 -24.25 23.36
C ILE A 4 71.44 -24.23 23.34
N ARG A 5 70.81 -23.06 23.15
CA ARG A 5 69.42 -23.00 22.63
C ARG A 5 69.26 -21.88 21.61
N THR A 6 69.06 -22.30 20.36
CA THR A 6 68.76 -21.52 19.15
C THR A 6 67.35 -20.93 19.22
N LEU A 7 67.18 -19.65 18.91
CA LEU A 7 65.88 -18.99 18.76
C LEU A 7 65.45 -19.03 17.28
N HIS A 8 64.29 -19.61 17.03
CA HIS A 8 63.59 -19.68 15.74
C HIS A 8 62.92 -18.35 15.39
N THR A 9 63.10 -17.88 14.16
CA THR A 9 62.36 -16.76 13.57
C THR A 9 60.97 -17.24 13.11
N ARG A 10 59.90 -16.58 13.58
CA ARG A 10 58.52 -16.80 13.09
C ARG A 10 58.23 -15.90 11.89
N ARG A 11 57.96 -16.52 10.73
CA ARG A 11 57.39 -15.86 9.54
C ARG A 11 55.90 -15.61 9.74
N TRP A 12 55.46 -14.37 9.52
CA TRP A 12 54.05 -13.98 9.48
C TRP A 12 53.51 -14.20 8.06
N HIS A 13 52.48 -15.04 7.92
CA HIS A 13 51.73 -15.21 6.67
C HIS A 13 50.46 -14.36 6.71
N LEU A 14 50.38 -13.36 5.83
CA LEU A 14 49.16 -12.60 5.55
C LEU A 14 48.20 -13.48 4.73
N HIS A 15 47.09 -13.90 5.33
CA HIS A 15 46.00 -14.57 4.62
C HIS A 15 45.21 -13.54 3.79
N ARG A 16 45.32 -13.64 2.47
CA ARG A 16 44.40 -12.99 1.52
C ARG A 16 43.01 -13.62 1.67
N TYR A 17 42.03 -12.86 2.15
CA TYR A 17 40.63 -13.25 2.14
C TYR A 17 40.15 -13.43 0.70
N ARG A 18 40.04 -14.66 0.23
CA ARG A 18 39.27 -15.01 -0.97
C ARG A 18 37.86 -15.28 -0.50
N ALA A 19 36.96 -14.31 -0.66
CA ALA A 19 35.54 -14.59 -0.47
C ALA A 19 35.16 -15.75 -1.41
N PRO A 20 34.58 -16.84 -0.89
CA PRO A 20 34.26 -17.98 -1.73
C PRO A 20 33.16 -17.60 -2.72
N ALA A 21 33.34 -17.97 -4.00
CA ALA A 21 32.51 -17.53 -5.13
C ALA A 21 30.99 -17.79 -4.95
N TRP A 22 30.61 -18.73 -4.07
CA TRP A 22 29.21 -19.00 -3.74
C TRP A 22 28.53 -17.84 -2.99
N LEU A 23 29.24 -17.07 -2.17
CA LEU A 23 28.67 -15.90 -1.48
C LEU A 23 28.31 -14.79 -2.47
N VAL A 24 29.12 -14.61 -3.51
CA VAL A 24 28.83 -13.66 -4.60
C VAL A 24 27.61 -14.13 -5.40
N LEU A 25 27.51 -15.42 -5.71
CA LEU A 25 26.37 -15.98 -6.43
C LEU A 25 25.06 -15.86 -5.62
N VAL A 26 25.09 -16.17 -4.33
CA VAL A 26 23.93 -16.02 -3.44
C VAL A 26 23.52 -14.55 -3.33
N GLY A 27 24.48 -13.63 -3.20
CA GLY A 27 24.22 -12.20 -3.20
C GLY A 27 23.57 -11.70 -4.50
N LEU A 28 24.02 -12.19 -5.66
CA LEU A 28 23.44 -11.85 -6.96
C LEU A 28 22.00 -12.39 -7.11
N LEU A 29 21.75 -13.62 -6.68
CA LEU A 29 20.40 -14.21 -6.71
C LEU A 29 19.43 -13.45 -5.79
N TRP A 30 19.88 -13.06 -4.60
CA TRP A 30 19.11 -12.21 -3.68
C TRP A 30 18.82 -10.83 -4.27
N ALA A 31 19.82 -10.18 -4.88
CA ALA A 31 19.64 -8.88 -5.52
C ALA A 31 18.64 -8.94 -6.69
N MET A 32 18.67 -10.01 -7.49
CA MET A 32 17.69 -10.22 -8.57
C MET A 32 16.27 -10.44 -8.03
N ALA A 33 16.10 -11.20 -6.95
CA ALA A 33 14.80 -11.42 -6.32
C ALA A 33 14.22 -10.12 -5.74
N ALA A 34 15.03 -9.34 -5.02
CA ALA A 34 14.63 -8.05 -4.47
C ALA A 34 14.28 -7.02 -5.57
N SER A 35 15.06 -6.98 -6.65
CA SER A 35 14.77 -6.10 -7.80
C SER A 35 13.45 -6.42 -8.49
N ARG A 36 13.09 -7.71 -8.58
CA ARG A 36 11.79 -8.12 -9.14
C ARG A 36 10.61 -7.74 -8.24
N ALA A 37 10.72 -7.96 -6.93
CA ALA A 37 9.68 -7.58 -5.98
C ALA A 37 9.40 -6.07 -6.01
N ASN A 38 10.46 -5.24 -6.00
CA ASN A 38 10.32 -3.78 -6.13
C ASN A 38 9.71 -3.37 -7.49
N ALA A 39 10.05 -4.06 -8.59
CA ALA A 39 9.48 -3.76 -9.90
C ALA A 39 7.98 -4.12 -9.98
N GLU A 40 7.55 -5.17 -9.28
CA GLU A 40 6.15 -5.58 -9.19
C GLU A 40 5.34 -4.59 -8.33
N GLU A 41 5.85 -4.19 -7.17
CA GLU A 41 5.21 -3.17 -6.32
C GLU A 41 5.06 -1.82 -7.04
N ASN A 42 6.12 -1.37 -7.73
CA ASN A 42 6.07 -0.16 -8.54
C ASN A 42 5.08 -0.27 -9.71
N ARG A 43 4.91 -1.46 -10.29
CA ARG A 43 3.87 -1.70 -11.32
C ARG A 43 2.48 -1.60 -10.74
N LEU A 44 2.20 -2.21 -9.59
CA LEU A 44 0.88 -2.11 -8.95
C LEU A 44 0.49 -0.66 -8.64
N LEU A 45 1.46 0.14 -8.17
CA LEU A 45 1.24 1.56 -7.95
C LEU A 45 1.02 2.33 -9.25
N ALA A 46 1.74 2.00 -10.32
CA ALA A 46 1.54 2.62 -11.63
C ALA A 46 0.19 2.26 -12.24
N ASP A 47 -0.20 0.98 -12.17
CA ASP A 47 -1.48 0.46 -12.66
C ASP A 47 -2.66 1.10 -11.91
N ALA A 48 -2.51 1.34 -10.60
CA ALA A 48 -3.50 2.07 -9.79
C ALA A 48 -3.71 3.54 -10.21
N GLN A 49 -2.77 4.11 -10.99
CA GLN A 49 -2.85 5.47 -11.52
C GLN A 49 -3.34 5.51 -12.98
N ASP A 50 -3.56 4.35 -13.61
CA ASP A 50 -4.07 4.27 -14.99
C ASP A 50 -5.60 4.26 -15.02
N LYS A 51 -6.18 5.42 -15.34
CA LYS A 51 -7.63 5.60 -15.52
C LYS A 51 -8.23 4.60 -16.52
N ALA A 52 -7.56 4.37 -17.65
CA ALA A 52 -8.10 3.53 -18.72
C ALA A 52 -8.12 2.06 -18.28
N LEU A 53 -7.06 1.61 -17.60
CA LEU A 53 -7.00 0.28 -17.01
C LEU A 53 -8.15 0.09 -16.01
N ILE A 54 -8.32 1.01 -15.06
CA ILE A 54 -9.39 0.92 -14.05
C ILE A 54 -10.78 0.94 -14.70
N ALA A 55 -11.02 1.84 -15.66
CA ALA A 55 -12.30 1.90 -16.36
C ALA A 55 -12.61 0.60 -17.12
N SER A 56 -11.60 0.01 -17.78
CA SER A 56 -11.76 -1.25 -18.50
C SER A 56 -12.05 -2.42 -17.56
N ALA A 57 -11.44 -2.46 -16.37
CA ALA A 57 -11.68 -3.48 -15.37
C ALA A 57 -13.08 -3.36 -14.77
N LEU A 58 -13.56 -2.14 -14.53
CA LEU A 58 -14.93 -1.89 -14.10
C LEU A 58 -15.93 -2.40 -15.16
N GLU A 59 -15.76 -2.06 -16.44
CA GLU A 59 -16.71 -2.46 -17.48
C GLU A 59 -16.77 -3.98 -17.68
N GLN A 60 -15.66 -4.70 -17.48
CA GLN A 60 -15.63 -6.17 -17.56
C GLN A 60 -16.58 -6.85 -16.55
N GLU A 61 -16.82 -6.21 -15.40
CA GLU A 61 -17.65 -6.74 -14.32
C GLU A 61 -19.05 -6.14 -14.29
N ARG A 62 -19.45 -5.43 -15.35
CA ARG A 62 -20.77 -4.81 -15.44
C ARG A 62 -21.88 -5.87 -15.41
N PRO A 63 -22.83 -5.77 -14.48
CA PRO A 63 -23.93 -6.71 -14.40
C PRO A 63 -24.86 -6.54 -15.60
N ARG A 64 -25.33 -7.66 -16.16
CA ARG A 64 -26.34 -7.64 -17.24
C ARG A 64 -27.67 -7.05 -16.78
N THR A 65 -28.01 -7.27 -15.52
CA THR A 65 -29.22 -6.75 -14.88
C THR A 65 -28.81 -6.10 -13.56
N PRO A 66 -29.08 -4.82 -13.35
CA PRO A 66 -28.86 -4.16 -12.06
C PRO A 66 -29.66 -4.85 -10.94
N PRO A 67 -29.19 -4.84 -9.69
CA PRO A 67 -29.98 -5.31 -8.56
C PRO A 67 -31.28 -4.51 -8.44
N ASP A 68 -32.42 -5.19 -8.27
CA ASP A 68 -33.73 -4.56 -8.06
C ASP A 68 -33.97 -4.18 -6.59
N ILE A 69 -32.88 -3.89 -5.87
CA ILE A 69 -32.88 -3.55 -4.45
C ILE A 69 -32.15 -2.23 -4.25
N ALA A 70 -32.70 -1.37 -3.40
CA ALA A 70 -32.05 -0.13 -3.02
C ALA A 70 -30.83 -0.45 -2.15
N ILE A 71 -29.63 -0.29 -2.72
CA ILE A 71 -28.36 -0.46 -2.02
C ILE A 71 -27.99 0.84 -1.32
N THR A 72 -27.82 0.82 0.00
CA THR A 72 -27.38 1.99 0.79
C THR A 72 -25.91 1.90 1.20
N GLY A 73 -25.24 0.79 0.90
CA GLY A 73 -23.82 0.61 1.21
C GLY A 73 -23.29 -0.73 0.71
N VAL A 74 -21.97 -0.78 0.49
CA VAL A 74 -21.23 -1.98 0.09
C VAL A 74 -19.90 -2.02 0.84
N SER A 75 -19.45 -3.23 1.20
CA SER A 75 -18.09 -3.47 1.66
C SER A 75 -17.32 -4.19 0.55
N VAL A 76 -16.18 -3.65 0.15
CA VAL A 76 -15.33 -4.25 -0.88
C VAL A 76 -13.91 -4.45 -0.34
N PRO A 77 -13.15 -5.42 -0.87
CA PRO A 77 -11.71 -5.46 -0.66
C PRO A 77 -11.04 -4.15 -1.10
N HIS A 78 -9.85 -3.85 -0.59
CA HIS A 78 -9.08 -2.66 -0.99
C HIS A 78 -7.70 -3.02 -1.56
N HIS A 79 -7.40 -4.32 -1.69
CA HIS A 79 -6.22 -4.82 -2.38
C HIS A 79 -6.58 -5.21 -3.83
N LEU A 80 -5.69 -4.87 -4.77
CA LEU A 80 -5.87 -5.19 -6.20
C LEU A 80 -5.77 -6.68 -6.54
N LEU A 81 -5.67 -7.57 -5.54
CA LEU A 81 -5.75 -9.03 -5.70
C LEU A 81 -7.18 -9.53 -5.94
N ALA A 82 -8.20 -8.74 -5.61
CA ALA A 82 -9.61 -9.09 -5.84
C ALA A 82 -10.35 -7.97 -6.60
N PRO A 83 -9.83 -7.55 -7.77
CA PRO A 83 -10.35 -6.38 -8.50
C PRO A 83 -11.77 -6.62 -9.03
N ASP A 84 -12.12 -7.87 -9.32
CA ASP A 84 -13.44 -8.31 -9.75
C ASP A 84 -14.50 -8.10 -8.65
N LEU A 85 -14.17 -8.47 -7.40
CA LEU A 85 -15.08 -8.27 -6.26
C LEU A 85 -15.30 -6.78 -5.97
N ILE A 86 -14.24 -5.97 -6.12
CA ILE A 86 -14.34 -4.51 -6.00
C ILE A 86 -15.29 -3.96 -7.05
N ALA A 87 -15.05 -4.30 -8.33
CA ALA A 87 -15.86 -3.78 -9.44
C ALA A 87 -17.32 -4.22 -9.35
N ARG A 88 -17.60 -5.48 -8.99
CA ARG A 88 -18.98 -5.97 -8.77
C ARG A 88 -19.69 -5.24 -7.63
N GLY A 89 -19.00 -5.00 -6.52
CA GLY A 89 -19.56 -4.24 -5.40
C GLY A 89 -19.90 -2.81 -5.79
N LEU A 90 -19.01 -2.15 -6.54
CA LEU A 90 -19.25 -0.80 -7.06
C LEU A 90 -20.43 -0.76 -8.04
N TRP A 91 -20.56 -1.74 -8.94
CA TRP A 91 -21.73 -1.85 -9.83
C TRP A 91 -23.03 -2.11 -9.07
N ALA A 92 -22.99 -2.88 -7.98
CA ALA A 92 -24.17 -3.10 -7.16
C ALA A 92 -24.67 -1.79 -6.54
N ALA A 93 -23.74 -0.92 -6.12
CA ALA A 93 -24.06 0.40 -5.57
C ALA A 93 -24.38 1.46 -6.65
N SER A 94 -23.92 1.32 -7.90
CA SER A 94 -23.98 2.40 -8.89
C SER A 94 -25.39 2.79 -9.36
N GLY A 95 -26.40 1.94 -9.10
CA GLY A 95 -27.79 2.20 -9.48
C GLY A 95 -28.54 3.17 -8.56
N GLY A 96 -27.96 3.54 -7.42
CA GLY A 96 -28.57 4.46 -6.47
C GLY A 96 -28.43 5.94 -6.83
N HIS A 97 -29.31 6.76 -6.24
CA HIS A 97 -29.14 8.21 -6.19
C HIS A 97 -28.71 8.60 -4.77
N TYR A 98 -27.46 9.01 -4.60
CA TYR A 98 -26.89 9.37 -3.30
C TYR A 98 -26.67 10.86 -3.20
N GLU A 99 -27.14 11.47 -2.12
CA GLU A 99 -26.80 12.85 -1.75
C GLU A 99 -25.38 12.94 -1.18
N ARG A 100 -24.92 11.85 -0.54
CA ARG A 100 -23.62 11.75 0.12
C ARG A 100 -23.10 10.31 0.09
N VAL A 101 -21.81 10.15 -0.17
CA VAL A 101 -21.10 8.86 -0.05
C VAL A 101 -20.13 8.95 1.11
N LEU A 102 -20.19 7.97 2.02
CA LEU A 102 -19.22 7.81 3.11
C LEU A 102 -18.23 6.72 2.71
N LEU A 103 -16.95 7.08 2.55
CA LEU A 103 -15.87 6.15 2.30
C LEU A 103 -15.14 5.84 3.62
N LEU A 104 -15.18 4.59 4.06
CA LEU A 104 -14.49 4.13 5.26
C LEU A 104 -13.34 3.21 4.84
N ALA A 105 -12.15 3.49 5.35
CA ALA A 105 -10.95 2.70 5.08
C ALA A 105 -10.17 2.44 6.38
N PRO A 106 -9.50 1.29 6.48
CA PRO A 106 -8.59 1.02 7.60
C PRO A 106 -7.39 1.97 7.60
N ASP A 107 -6.96 2.38 8.79
CA ASP A 107 -5.68 3.04 9.01
C ASP A 107 -4.56 1.99 9.05
N HIS A 108 -4.00 1.68 7.88
CA HIS A 108 -2.90 0.72 7.74
C HIS A 108 -1.58 1.21 8.33
N PHE A 109 -1.42 2.53 8.44
CA PHE A 109 -0.17 3.13 8.93
C PHE A 109 -0.21 3.41 10.42
N ARG A 110 -1.37 3.25 11.06
CA ARG A 110 -1.60 3.57 12.48
C ARG A 110 -1.19 5.01 12.78
N SER A 111 -1.47 5.92 11.84
CA SER A 111 -1.12 7.33 11.95
C SER A 111 -2.11 8.11 12.82
N LEU A 112 -3.32 7.60 13.02
CA LEU A 112 -4.34 8.26 13.81
C LEU A 112 -4.04 8.18 15.31
N THR A 113 -4.22 9.30 16.01
CA THR A 113 -4.14 9.39 17.48
C THR A 113 -5.51 9.25 18.16
N THR A 114 -6.58 9.32 17.38
CA THR A 114 -7.97 9.13 17.79
C THR A 114 -8.54 7.85 17.16
N PRO A 115 -9.69 7.33 17.65
CA PRO A 115 -10.34 6.16 17.06
C PRO A 115 -10.65 6.28 15.56
N PHE A 116 -10.94 7.50 15.08
CA PHE A 116 -11.26 7.78 13.69
C PHE A 116 -10.54 9.01 13.15
N GLY A 117 -10.26 8.98 11.85
CA GLY A 117 -9.79 10.13 11.08
C GLY A 117 -10.87 10.58 10.10
N VAL A 118 -11.01 11.89 9.90
CA VAL A 118 -11.88 12.47 8.87
C VAL A 118 -11.06 13.33 7.93
N ALA A 119 -11.28 13.18 6.62
CA ALA A 119 -10.62 14.02 5.63
C ALA A 119 -11.35 15.37 5.50
N THR A 120 -10.63 16.47 5.70
CA THR A 120 -11.13 17.83 5.40
C THR A 120 -10.63 18.36 4.06
N THR A 121 -9.75 17.61 3.38
CA THR A 121 -9.20 17.98 2.08
C THR A 121 -9.80 17.14 0.97
N ASP A 122 -9.90 17.72 -0.23
CA ASP A 122 -10.29 16.98 -1.42
C ASP A 122 -9.30 15.86 -1.73
N LEU A 123 -9.79 14.78 -2.33
CA LEU A 123 -8.98 13.64 -2.76
C LEU A 123 -8.83 13.67 -4.28
N ASP A 124 -7.60 13.75 -4.76
CA ASP A 124 -7.34 13.58 -6.19
C ASP A 124 -7.41 12.10 -6.57
N THR A 125 -8.19 11.81 -7.61
CA THR A 125 -8.32 10.46 -8.16
C THR A 125 -8.00 10.47 -9.66
N VAL A 126 -7.77 9.30 -10.23
CA VAL A 126 -7.61 9.13 -11.69
C VAL A 126 -8.85 9.55 -12.48
N PHE A 127 -10.02 9.66 -11.83
CA PHE A 127 -11.26 10.13 -12.43
C PHE A 127 -11.50 11.64 -12.23
N GLY A 128 -10.60 12.32 -11.51
CA GLY A 128 -10.71 13.72 -11.14
C GLY A 128 -10.81 13.93 -9.63
N PRO A 129 -10.91 15.19 -9.18
CA PRO A 129 -10.98 15.51 -7.76
C PRO A 129 -12.32 15.09 -7.16
N LEU A 130 -12.27 14.36 -6.04
CA LEU A 130 -13.40 14.05 -5.18
C LEU A 130 -13.45 15.08 -4.05
N ARG A 131 -14.57 15.79 -3.93
CA ARG A 131 -14.72 16.87 -2.95
C ARG A 131 -15.04 16.32 -1.58
N ALA A 132 -14.32 16.78 -0.57
CA ALA A 132 -14.63 16.46 0.82
C ALA A 132 -15.91 17.18 1.27
N ASP A 133 -16.75 16.48 2.03
CA ASP A 133 -17.91 17.11 2.65
C ASP A 133 -17.48 17.93 3.86
N GLN A 134 -17.14 19.18 3.59
CA GLN A 134 -16.66 20.13 4.62
C GLN A 134 -17.66 20.28 5.76
N THR A 135 -18.96 20.28 5.47
CA THR A 135 -19.98 20.50 6.51
C THR A 135 -20.00 19.33 7.48
N LEU A 136 -20.02 18.10 6.97
CA LEU A 136 -19.97 16.91 7.81
C LEU A 136 -18.63 16.78 8.53
N ALA A 137 -17.51 17.01 7.85
CA ALA A 137 -16.18 16.90 8.44
C ALA A 137 -16.01 17.83 9.64
N HIS A 138 -16.37 19.12 9.49
CA HIS A 138 -16.33 20.08 10.59
C HIS A 138 -17.31 19.76 11.72
N GLN A 139 -18.42 19.07 11.45
CA GLN A 139 -19.32 18.60 12.50
C GLN A 139 -18.70 17.46 13.32
N LEU A 140 -18.06 16.49 12.66
CA LEU A 140 -17.39 15.37 13.32
C LEU A 140 -16.20 15.84 14.16
N LEU A 141 -15.42 16.81 13.68
CA LEU A 141 -14.29 17.39 14.41
C LEU A 141 -14.67 18.15 15.69
N LYS A 142 -15.96 18.35 15.97
CA LYS A 142 -16.44 18.87 17.26
C LYS A 142 -16.37 17.82 18.39
N GLN A 143 -16.06 16.57 18.06
CA GLN A 143 -15.84 15.45 18.99
C GLN A 143 -14.36 15.04 18.96
N PRO A 144 -13.44 15.86 19.49
CA PRO A 144 -11.99 15.66 19.37
C PRO A 144 -11.49 14.41 20.09
N GLU A 145 -12.28 13.81 20.97
CA GLU A 145 -12.00 12.53 21.60
C GLU A 145 -12.21 11.33 20.65
N LEU A 146 -12.97 11.52 19.57
CA LEU A 146 -13.29 10.48 18.58
C LEU A 146 -12.63 10.73 17.22
N PHE A 147 -12.56 11.99 16.79
CA PHE A 147 -12.15 12.35 15.43
C PHE A 147 -10.96 13.32 15.43
N THR A 148 -10.02 13.05 14.55
CA THR A 148 -8.96 13.98 14.14
C THR A 148 -9.03 14.21 12.63
N ASP A 149 -8.48 15.33 12.16
CA ASP A 149 -8.24 15.49 10.73
C ASP A 149 -7.14 14.51 10.30
N VAL A 150 -7.36 13.80 9.19
CA VAL A 150 -6.34 12.92 8.60
C VAL A 150 -5.10 13.72 8.18
N ALA A 151 -5.25 14.99 7.79
CA ALA A 151 -4.12 15.86 7.46
C ALA A 151 -3.22 16.18 8.68
N ASP A 152 -3.75 16.08 9.89
CA ASP A 152 -3.00 16.30 11.13
C ASP A 152 -2.28 15.02 11.61
N ALA A 153 -2.74 13.85 11.17
CA ALA A 153 -2.12 12.56 11.46
C ALA A 153 -0.85 12.27 10.64
N ALA A 154 -0.64 13.01 9.53
CA ALA A 154 0.48 12.80 8.61
C ALA A 154 1.78 13.55 9.00
N ARG A 155 1.89 14.09 10.22
CA ARG A 155 3.06 14.82 10.73
C ARG A 155 3.65 14.15 11.97
#